data_AF-A0AAD7YMQ7-F1
#
_entry.id   AF-A0AAD7YMQ7-F1
#
_cell.length_a   1.000
_cell.length_b   1.000
_cell.length_c   1.000
_cell.angle_alpha   90.00
_cell.angle_beta   90.00
_cell.angle_gamma   90.00
#
_symmetry.space_group_name_H-M   'P 1'
#
loop_
_entity.id
_entity.type
_entity.pdbx_description
1 polymer ?
#
loop_
_entity_poly.entity_id
_entity_poly.type
_entity_poly.pdbx_seq_one_letter_code
_entity_poly.pdbx_strand_id
1 'polypeptide(L)'
;MQKLQGLAKTWYESLNSLLFTWSEWQHKLRCAFPFDQNYGQSLKGMLRRKSKFDEPLETYYYEKLALLNHCDIDGKRAVECIIHALSDSTMRSSTNAICCTQPDQLLQFLMSNKDTAQPYDRTQSIGKTFGASMIFHHQ
;
A
#
# COMPACT_ATOMS: atom_id res chain seq x y z
N MET A 1 -41.89 -6.37 -6.68
CA MET A 1 -40.89 -5.34 -6.34
C MET A 1 -40.01 -5.10 -7.55
N GLN A 2 -40.05 -3.91 -8.15
CA GLN A 2 -39.04 -3.52 -9.14
C GLN A 2 -37.84 -2.93 -8.40
N LYS A 3 -36.66 -3.51 -8.57
CA LYS A 3 -35.41 -3.12 -7.88
C LYS A 3 -34.74 -1.89 -8.51
N LEU A 4 -35.17 -1.47 -9.70
CA LEU A 4 -34.60 -0.34 -10.42
C LEU A 4 -35.31 0.97 -10.00
N GLN A 5 -34.52 2.00 -9.74
CA GLN A 5 -35.00 3.34 -9.39
C GLN A 5 -34.27 4.41 -10.20
N GLY A 6 -34.85 5.62 -10.27
CA GLY A 6 -34.23 6.78 -10.91
C GLY A 6 -33.92 6.58 -12.40
N LEU A 7 -32.72 7.01 -12.82
CA LEU A 7 -32.25 6.93 -14.20
C LEU A 7 -32.18 5.49 -14.72
N ALA A 8 -31.86 4.52 -13.86
CA ALA A 8 -31.82 3.11 -14.24
C ALA A 8 -33.21 2.56 -14.60
N LYS A 9 -34.25 3.00 -13.89
CA LYS A 9 -35.64 2.65 -14.21
C LYS A 9 -36.07 3.29 -15.54
N THR A 10 -35.80 4.57 -15.71
CA THR A 10 -36.15 5.33 -16.92
C THR A 10 -35.47 4.75 -18.15
N TRP A 11 -34.20 4.36 -18.03
CA TRP A 11 -33.46 3.67 -19.09
C TRP A 11 -34.06 2.30 -19.42
N TYR A 12 -34.42 1.50 -18.41
CA TYR A 12 -35.02 0.19 -18.64
C TYR A 12 -36.38 0.30 -19.36
N GLU A 13 -37.19 1.28 -18.97
CA GLU A 13 -38.51 1.55 -19.56
C GLU A 13 -38.42 2.15 -20.98
N SER A 14 -37.29 2.75 -21.37
CA SER A 14 -37.09 3.32 -22.71
C SER A 14 -36.59 2.31 -23.75
N LEU A 15 -36.35 1.05 -23.38
CA LEU A 15 -35.91 0.01 -24.30
C LEU A 15 -37.06 -0.43 -25.22
N ASN A 16 -36.84 -0.37 -26.54
CA ASN A 16 -37.81 -0.78 -27.56
C ASN A 16 -38.15 -2.29 -27.55
N SER A 17 -37.37 -3.09 -26.83
CA SER A 17 -37.58 -4.54 -26.65
C SER A 17 -36.91 -4.98 -25.36
N LEU A 18 -37.41 -6.05 -24.75
CA LEU A 18 -36.81 -6.73 -23.61
C LEU A 18 -36.27 -8.13 -23.96
N LEU A 19 -36.43 -8.55 -25.22
CA LEU A 19 -35.98 -9.84 -25.73
C LEU A 19 -34.49 -9.78 -26.05
N PHE A 20 -33.66 -9.75 -25.00
CA PHE A 20 -32.22 -9.84 -25.10
C PHE A 20 -31.72 -11.07 -24.35
N THR A 21 -30.68 -11.69 -24.89
CA THR A 21 -29.87 -12.67 -24.18
C THR A 21 -29.15 -12.02 -23.00
N TRP A 22 -28.68 -12.83 -22.06
CA TRP A 22 -27.94 -12.31 -20.90
C TRP A 22 -26.68 -11.53 -21.31
N SER A 23 -25.94 -12.02 -22.30
CA SER A 23 -24.74 -11.33 -22.81
C SER A 23 -25.06 -9.96 -23.42
N GLU A 24 -26.16 -9.86 -24.17
CA GLU A 24 -26.64 -8.58 -24.72
C GLU A 24 -27.09 -7.62 -23.61
N TRP A 25 -27.73 -8.13 -22.55
CA TRP A 25 -28.06 -7.33 -21.36
C TRP A 25 -26.82 -6.77 -20.69
N GLN A 26 -25.80 -7.59 -20.47
CA GLN A 26 -24.53 -7.14 -19.87
C GLN A 26 -23.86 -6.06 -20.73
N HIS A 27 -23.85 -6.24 -22.04
CA HIS A 27 -23.30 -5.25 -22.97
C HIS A 27 -24.08 -3.93 -22.90
N LYS A 28 -25.42 -3.99 -23.00
CA LYS A 28 -26.29 -2.81 -22.91
C LYS A 28 -26.13 -2.05 -21.60
N LEU A 29 -26.02 -2.76 -20.47
CA LEU A 29 -25.80 -2.14 -19.17
C LEU A 29 -24.45 -1.42 -19.11
N ARG A 30 -23.37 -2.04 -19.61
CA ARG A 30 -22.04 -1.39 -19.68
C ARG A 30 -22.03 -0.15 -20.57
N CYS A 31 -22.77 -0.18 -21.68
CA CYS A 31 -22.88 0.97 -22.58
C CYS A 31 -23.75 2.10 -22.02
N ALA A 32 -24.83 1.77 -21.31
CA ALA A 32 -25.77 2.75 -20.76
C ALA A 32 -25.25 3.44 -19.50
N PHE A 33 -24.46 2.72 -18.71
CA PHE A 33 -23.82 3.21 -17.50
C PHE A 33 -22.31 3.05 -17.62
N PRO A 34 -21.66 3.77 -18.56
CA PRO A 34 -20.22 3.67 -18.72
C PRO A 34 -19.57 4.17 -17.43
N PHE A 35 -18.85 3.28 -16.76
CA PHE A 35 -17.94 3.67 -15.70
C PHE A 35 -16.66 4.17 -16.38
N ASP A 36 -16.69 5.41 -16.85
CA ASP A 36 -15.52 6.04 -17.47
C ASP A 36 -14.55 6.48 -16.36
N GLN A 37 -13.77 5.52 -15.89
CA GLN A 37 -12.69 5.81 -14.97
C GLN A 37 -11.57 6.45 -15.79
N ASN A 38 -11.43 7.77 -15.72
CA ASN A 38 -10.33 8.47 -16.37
C ASN A 38 -9.01 7.89 -15.87
N TYR A 39 -8.41 6.97 -16.64
CA TYR A 39 -7.25 6.20 -16.23
C TYR A 39 -6.08 7.13 -15.89
N GLY A 40 -5.93 8.24 -16.60
CA GLY A 40 -4.92 9.26 -16.30
C GLY A 40 -5.09 9.87 -14.92
N GLN A 41 -6.33 10.14 -14.47
CA GLN A 41 -6.59 10.62 -13.12
C GLN A 41 -6.36 9.53 -12.07
N SER A 42 -6.80 8.29 -12.33
CA SER A 42 -6.54 7.15 -11.44
C SER A 42 -5.04 6.91 -11.25
N LEU A 43 -4.28 6.86 -12.35
CA LEU A 43 -2.84 6.68 -12.35
C LEU A 43 -2.14 7.82 -11.62
N LYS A 44 -2.55 9.07 -11.88
CA LYS A 44 -2.03 10.24 -11.17
C LYS A 44 -2.32 10.17 -9.66
N GLY A 45 -3.50 9.73 -9.27
CA GLY A 45 -3.86 9.49 -7.86
C GLY A 45 -2.98 8.41 -7.23
N MET A 46 -2.82 7.28 -7.92
CA MET A 46 -1.96 6.18 -7.50
C MET A 46 -0.50 6.65 -7.30
N LEU A 47 0.08 7.37 -8.25
CA LEU A 47 1.46 7.87 -8.16
C LEU A 47 1.67 8.89 -7.03
N ARG A 48 0.65 9.68 -6.70
CA ARG A 48 0.70 10.67 -5.61
C ARG A 48 0.72 10.05 -4.22
N ARG A 49 0.16 8.86 -4.03
CA ARG A 49 0.20 8.17 -2.74
C ARG A 49 1.63 7.71 -2.43
N LYS A 50 2.29 8.42 -1.52
CA LYS A 50 3.58 8.07 -0.92
C LYS A 50 3.42 7.79 0.56
N SER A 51 4.29 6.96 1.12
CA SER A 51 4.25 6.69 2.56
C SER A 51 4.60 7.96 3.35
N LYS A 52 4.09 8.10 4.57
CA LYS A 52 4.43 9.16 5.52
C LYS A 52 5.30 8.57 6.64
N PHE A 53 6.01 9.43 7.36
CA PHE A 53 6.87 9.00 8.47
C PHE A 53 6.08 8.63 9.72
N ASP A 54 4.91 9.22 9.90
CA ASP A 54 4.04 9.09 11.07
C ASP A 54 2.86 8.14 10.85
N GLU A 55 2.82 7.41 9.73
CA GLU A 55 1.75 6.46 9.45
C GLU A 55 2.18 5.00 9.62
N PRO A 56 1.26 4.10 10.02
CA PRO A 56 1.53 2.67 10.00
C PRO A 56 1.81 2.20 8.56
N LEU A 57 2.94 1.54 8.38
CA LEU A 57 3.36 0.99 7.09
C LEU A 57 2.34 0.04 6.45
N GLU A 58 1.61 -0.71 7.27
CA GLU A 58 0.52 -1.59 6.83
C GLU A 58 -0.63 -0.80 6.21
N THR A 59 -1.03 0.31 6.83
CA THR A 59 -2.05 1.23 6.28
C THR A 59 -1.59 1.78 4.93
N TYR A 60 -0.34 2.25 4.84
CA TYR A 60 0.24 2.67 3.57
C TYR A 60 0.17 1.57 2.50
N TYR A 61 0.58 0.36 2.85
CA TYR A 61 0.61 -0.77 1.93
C TYR A 61 -0.77 -1.07 1.34
N TYR A 62 -1.80 -1.23 2.18
CA TYR A 62 -3.13 -1.59 1.70
C TYR A 62 -3.80 -0.46 0.91
N GLU A 63 -3.61 0.80 1.32
CA GLU A 63 -4.11 1.94 0.54
C GLU A 63 -3.43 2.04 -0.82
N LYS A 64 -2.11 1.83 -0.88
CA LYS A 64 -1.34 1.84 -2.13
C LYS A 64 -1.76 0.68 -3.04
N LEU A 65 -1.92 -0.52 -2.48
CA LEU A 65 -2.36 -1.71 -3.20
C LEU A 65 -3.77 -1.54 -3.78
N ALA A 66 -4.69 -0.94 -3.03
CA ALA A 66 -6.02 -0.63 -3.52
C ALA A 66 -5.96 0.28 -4.77
N LEU A 67 -5.14 1.34 -4.74
CA LEU A 67 -4.96 2.23 -5.89
C LEU A 67 -4.31 1.54 -7.10
N LEU A 68 -3.39 0.61 -6.87
CA LEU A 68 -2.77 -0.20 -7.91
C LEU A 68 -3.78 -1.14 -8.58
N ASN A 69 -4.65 -1.78 -7.79
CA ASN A 69 -5.74 -2.62 -8.31
C ASN A 69 -6.70 -1.83 -9.21
N HIS A 70 -7.00 -0.57 -8.86
CA HIS A 70 -7.83 0.30 -9.72
C HIS A 70 -7.13 0.73 -11.01
N CYS A 71 -5.82 0.52 -11.12
CA CYS A 71 -5.03 0.81 -12.32
C CYS A 71 -4.64 -0.46 -13.08
N ASP A 72 -5.15 -1.63 -12.67
CA ASP A 72 -4.77 -2.95 -13.18
C ASP A 72 -3.24 -3.18 -13.14
N ILE A 73 -2.58 -2.71 -12.07
CA ILE A 73 -1.14 -2.89 -11.84
C ILE A 73 -0.94 -3.94 -10.75
N ASP A 74 -0.26 -5.02 -11.11
CA ASP A 74 -0.12 -6.23 -10.30
C ASP A 74 1.33 -6.79 -10.30
N GLY A 75 1.52 -7.84 -9.51
CA GLY A 75 2.78 -8.61 -9.43
C GLY A 75 4.00 -7.73 -9.17
N LYS A 76 5.06 -7.94 -9.96
CA LYS A 76 6.32 -7.22 -9.83
C LYS A 76 6.16 -5.70 -10.01
N ARG A 77 5.29 -5.26 -10.93
CA ARG A 77 5.05 -3.83 -11.17
C ARG A 77 4.41 -3.17 -9.95
N ALA A 78 3.47 -3.86 -9.30
CA ALA A 78 2.88 -3.40 -8.04
C ALA A 78 3.94 -3.29 -6.93
N VAL A 79 4.80 -4.30 -6.78
CA VAL A 79 5.91 -4.29 -5.81
C VAL A 79 6.82 -3.08 -6.04
N GLU A 80 7.29 -2.86 -7.27
CA GLU A 80 8.16 -1.72 -7.61
C GLU A 80 7.47 -0.37 -7.32
N CYS A 81 6.16 -0.27 -7.60
CA CYS A 81 5.38 0.93 -7.29
C CYS A 81 5.23 1.18 -5.79
N ILE A 82 5.07 0.13 -4.97
CA ILE A 82 4.99 0.24 -3.51
C ILE A 82 6.36 0.66 -2.95
N ILE A 83 7.45 0.04 -3.40
CA ILE A 83 8.81 0.36 -2.94
C ILE A 83 9.21 1.79 -3.33
N HIS A 84 8.92 2.19 -4.57
CA HIS A 84 9.27 3.53 -5.07
C HIS A 84 8.64 4.65 -4.24
N ALA A 85 7.43 4.42 -3.74
CA ALA A 85 6.64 5.39 -3.01
C ALA A 85 6.90 5.41 -1.48
N LEU A 86 7.86 4.61 -0.99
CA LEU A 86 8.35 4.70 0.38
C LEU A 86 9.17 5.98 0.60
N SER A 87 8.88 6.70 1.68
CA SER A 87 9.59 7.93 2.07
C SER A 87 10.92 7.67 2.77
N ASP A 88 11.06 6.56 3.50
CA ASP A 88 12.34 6.18 4.12
C ASP A 88 13.27 5.57 3.06
N SER A 89 14.39 6.25 2.79
CA SER A 89 15.38 5.81 1.80
C SER A 89 16.09 4.52 2.19
N THR A 90 16.27 4.29 3.48
CA THR A 90 16.92 3.10 4.04
C THR A 90 16.02 1.89 3.86
N MET A 91 14.74 2.03 4.21
CA MET A 91 13.73 0.99 3.94
C MET A 91 13.59 0.73 2.45
N ARG A 92 13.56 1.78 1.62
CA ARG A 92 13.49 1.60 0.16
C ARG A 92 14.70 0.84 -0.37
N SER A 93 15.90 1.11 0.14
CA SER A 93 17.13 0.43 -0.29
C SER A 93 17.16 -1.03 0.15
N SER A 94 16.81 -1.32 1.42
CA SER A 94 16.76 -2.70 1.93
C SER A 94 15.71 -3.53 1.19
N THR A 95 14.57 -2.92 0.87
CA THR A 95 13.48 -3.61 0.18
C THR A 95 13.79 -3.86 -1.29
N ASN A 96 14.51 -2.95 -1.96
CA ASN A 96 14.99 -3.18 -3.34
C ASN A 96 16.02 -4.31 -3.45
N ALA A 97 16.74 -4.62 -2.36
CA ALA A 97 17.67 -5.75 -2.34
C ALA A 97 16.95 -7.11 -2.32
N ILE A 98 15.63 -7.12 -2.18
CA ILE A 98 14.82 -8.32 -2.07
C ILE A 98 14.05 -8.55 -3.36
N CYS A 99 14.19 -9.77 -3.90
CA CYS A 99 13.54 -10.19 -5.13
C CYS A 99 12.07 -10.59 -4.91
N CYS A 100 11.26 -9.74 -4.26
CA CYS A 100 9.82 -9.98 -4.14
C CYS A 100 9.15 -9.82 -5.51
N THR A 101 8.32 -10.79 -5.88
CA THR A 101 7.53 -10.74 -7.14
C THR A 101 6.06 -10.49 -6.91
N GLN A 102 5.60 -10.63 -5.66
CA GLN A 102 4.20 -10.46 -5.27
C GLN A 102 4.08 -9.47 -4.09
N PRO A 103 3.04 -8.62 -4.07
CA PRO A 103 2.81 -7.68 -2.98
C PRO A 103 2.76 -8.33 -1.59
N ASP A 104 2.16 -9.52 -1.44
CA ASP A 104 2.03 -10.15 -0.12
C ASP A 104 3.38 -10.55 0.50
N GLN A 105 4.34 -10.94 -0.34
CA GLN A 105 5.72 -11.23 0.09
C GLN A 105 6.40 -9.96 0.61
N LEU A 106 6.12 -8.83 -0.04
CA LEU A 106 6.63 -7.52 0.36
C LEU A 106 6.07 -7.12 1.73
N LEU A 107 4.76 -7.28 1.95
CA LEU A 107 4.14 -6.94 3.24
C LEU A 107 4.76 -7.72 4.40
N GLN A 108 4.98 -9.04 4.23
CA GLN A 108 5.62 -9.87 5.25
C GLN A 108 7.00 -9.34 5.63
N PHE A 109 7.81 -8.95 4.64
CA PHE A 109 9.12 -8.35 4.89
C PHE A 109 9.02 -7.01 5.61
N LEU A 110 8.13 -6.12 5.15
CA LEU A 110 7.94 -4.79 5.75
C LEU A 110 7.51 -4.89 7.22
N MET A 111 6.70 -5.89 7.56
CA MET A 111 6.26 -6.15 8.93
C MET A 111 7.37 -6.75 9.80
N SER A 112 8.17 -7.69 9.27
CA SER A 112 9.27 -8.31 10.02
C SER A 112 10.39 -7.33 10.41
N ASN A 113 10.59 -6.23 9.66
CA ASN A 113 11.60 -5.22 9.99
C ASN A 113 11.12 -4.16 10.99
N LYS A 114 9.82 -4.10 11.31
CA LYS A 114 9.34 -3.21 12.37
C LYS A 114 9.84 -3.64 13.75
N ASP A 115 9.99 -4.95 13.97
CA ASP A 115 10.36 -5.50 15.27
C ASP A 115 11.85 -5.31 15.63
N THR A 116 12.70 -5.00 14.64
CA THR A 116 14.13 -4.72 14.87
C THR A 116 14.44 -3.24 15.08
N ALA A 117 13.47 -2.35 14.85
CA ALA A 117 13.61 -0.90 15.02
C ALA A 117 12.93 -0.42 16.33
N GLN A 118 13.29 -1.00 17.47
CA GLN A 118 13.01 -0.39 18.78
C GLN A 118 14.15 0.56 19.20
N PRO A 119 13.84 1.68 19.87
CA PRO A 119 14.78 2.77 20.11
C PRO A 119 15.87 2.34 21.09
N TYR A 120 17.12 2.60 20.73
CA TYR A 120 18.21 2.60 21.70
C TYR A 120 17.92 3.69 22.73
N ASP A 121 17.66 3.30 23.98
CA ASP A 121 17.50 4.22 25.09
C ASP A 121 18.90 4.77 25.44
N ARG A 122 19.17 6.02 25.05
CA ARG A 122 20.46 6.68 25.26
C ARG A 122 20.52 7.30 26.65
N THR A 123 20.39 6.48 27.70
CA THR A 123 20.59 6.98 29.06
C THR A 123 21.15 5.90 29.99
N GLN A 124 22.47 5.67 29.95
CA GLN A 124 23.32 5.38 31.13
C GLN A 124 24.78 5.13 30.72
N SER A 125 25.61 6.17 30.82
CA SER A 125 27.04 6.00 31.15
C SER A 125 27.59 7.27 31.80
N ILE A 126 27.32 7.44 33.09
CA ILE A 126 28.19 8.26 33.95
C ILE A 126 28.96 7.27 34.84
N GLY A 127 30.26 7.43 34.83
CA GLY A 127 31.26 6.40 35.07
C GLY A 127 31.28 5.77 36.46
N LYS A 128 31.59 4.47 36.47
CA LYS A 128 32.19 3.78 37.61
C LYS A 128 33.71 3.83 37.45
N THR A 129 34.35 4.83 38.03
CA THR A 129 35.81 4.80 38.28
C THR A 129 36.01 4.15 39.64
N PHE A 130 36.31 2.85 39.64
CA PHE A 130 36.82 2.16 40.84
C PHE A 130 38.29 2.55 41.03
N GLY A 131 38.56 3.48 41.95
CA GLY A 131 39.90 3.72 42.48
C GLY A 131 40.12 2.84 43.70
N ALA A 132 40.72 1.66 43.50
CA ALA A 132 41.25 0.85 44.60
C ALA A 132 42.64 1.39 44.99
N SER A 133 42.80 1.81 46.23
CA SER A 133 44.08 2.21 46.82
C SER A 133 44.39 1.27 47.98
N MET A 134 45.40 0.42 47.83
CA MET A 134 46.10 -0.27 48.92
C MET A 134 47.57 -0.49 48.53
N ILE A 135 48.41 0.42 49.02
CA ILE A 135 49.70 0.24 49.75
C ILE A 135 50.42 -1.11 49.59
N PHE A 136 51.70 -1.13 49.17
CA PHE A 136 52.88 -1.52 50.00
C PHE A 136 54.24 -1.42 49.28
N HIS A 137 55.28 -1.30 50.11
CA HIS A 137 56.70 -0.92 49.97
C HIS A 137 57.63 -1.81 49.13
N HIS A 138 58.69 -1.19 48.56
CA HIS A 138 60.14 -1.47 48.69
C HIS A 138 60.84 -0.63 47.58
N GLN A 139 61.96 0.07 47.76
CA GLN A 139 63.16 -0.14 48.55
C GLN A 139 63.89 1.19 48.69
#